data_AF-A0A346R4B4-F1
#
_entry.id   AF-A0A346R4B4-F1
#
_cell.length_a   1.000
_cell.length_b   1.000
_cell.length_c   1.000
_cell.angle_alpha   90.00
_cell.angle_beta   90.00
_cell.angle_gamma   90.00
#
_symmetry.space_group_name_H-M   'P 1'
#
loop_
_entity.id
_entity.type
_entity.pdbx_description
1 polymer ?
#
loop_
_entity_poly.entity_id
_entity_poly.type
_entity_poly.pdbx_seq_one_letter_code
_entity_poly.pdbx_strand_id
1 'polypeptide(L)'
;MVAWVYIMASKPDGVLYVGVTNDLARRVFEHRNDILPGFTASRGCKRLVFYRDYPTFQDAILDEKRIKRWRRAWKIRLIEEMNPTWSDLYERLHG
;
A
#
# COMPACT_ATOMS: atom_id res chain seq x y z
N MET A 1 3.03 -9.87 16.59
CA MET A 1 2.73 -10.35 15.22
C MET A 1 3.16 -9.25 14.28
N VAL A 2 3.92 -9.60 13.24
CA VAL A 2 4.39 -8.64 12.23
C VAL A 2 3.17 -8.08 11.47
N ALA A 3 3.22 -6.80 11.16
CA ALA A 3 2.19 -6.11 10.39
C ALA A 3 2.84 -5.25 9.31
N TRP A 4 2.09 -4.94 8.26
CA TRP A 4 2.56 -4.15 7.14
C TRP A 4 1.68 -2.93 6.94
N VAL A 5 2.31 -1.77 6.77
CA VAL A 5 1.68 -0.62 6.13
C VAL A 5 1.96 -0.70 4.65
N TYR A 6 0.96 -0.47 3.81
CA TYR A 6 1.09 -0.56 2.36
C TYR A 6 0.36 0.58 1.65
N ILE A 7 0.81 0.88 0.43
CA ILE A 7 0.16 1.84 -0.46
C ILE A 7 -0.17 1.18 -1.79
N MET A 8 -1.46 1.22 -2.15
CA MET A 8 -1.95 0.85 -3.48
C MET A 8 -2.14 2.11 -4.33
N ALA A 9 -1.80 2.05 -5.61
CA ALA A 9 -2.00 3.14 -6.57
C ALA A 9 -2.80 2.68 -7.79
N SER A 10 -3.55 3.59 -8.40
CA SER A 10 -4.20 3.33 -9.69
C SER A 10 -3.26 3.51 -10.89
N LYS A 11 -2.37 4.50 -10.82
CA LYS A 11 -1.30 4.78 -11.77
C LYS A 11 -0.21 5.62 -11.09
N PRO A 12 0.97 5.84 -11.71
CA PRO A 12 1.95 6.79 -11.19
C PRO A 12 1.31 8.15 -10.95
N ASP A 13 1.55 8.70 -9.76
CA ASP A 13 0.90 9.92 -9.26
C ASP A 13 -0.66 9.92 -9.30
N GLY A 14 -1.29 8.74 -9.37
CA GLY A 14 -2.73 8.57 -9.37
C GLY A 14 -3.37 8.59 -7.99
N VAL A 15 -4.55 7.99 -7.88
CA VAL A 15 -5.22 7.78 -6.59
C VAL A 15 -4.35 6.86 -5.74
N LEU A 16 -4.15 7.21 -4.47
CA LEU A 16 -3.47 6.36 -3.49
C LEU A 16 -4.45 5.87 -2.43
N TYR A 17 -4.28 4.61 -2.05
CA TYR A 17 -4.93 4.01 -0.90
C TYR A 17 -3.85 3.54 0.08
N VAL A 18 -3.98 3.91 1.35
CA VAL A 18 -3.06 3.52 2.42
C VAL A 18 -3.80 2.59 3.37
N GLY A 19 -3.21 1.45 3.70
CA GLY A 19 -3.81 0.47 4.59
C GLY A 19 -2.78 -0.27 5.45
N VAL A 20 -3.31 -1.06 6.39
CA VAL A 20 -2.54 -1.95 7.25
C VAL A 20 -3.08 -3.37 7.14
N THR A 21 -2.21 -4.38 7.25
CA THR A 21 -2.58 -5.79 7.22
C THR A 21 -1.54 -6.63 7.96
N ASN A 22 -1.93 -7.81 8.46
CA ASN A 22 -1.02 -8.85 8.96
C ASN A 22 -0.76 -9.95 7.90
N ASP A 23 -1.23 -9.73 6.67
CA ASP A 23 -1.02 -10.61 5.53
C ASP A 23 -1.02 -9.73 4.27
N LEU A 24 0.19 -9.34 3.84
CA LEU A 24 0.36 -8.39 2.73
C LEU A 24 -0.01 -9.04 1.39
N ALA A 25 0.48 -10.26 1.13
CA ALA A 25 0.26 -10.94 -0.14
C ALA A 25 -1.24 -11.18 -0.39
N ARG A 26 -1.96 -11.77 0.58
CA ARG A 26 -3.41 -11.99 0.45
C ARG A 26 -4.15 -10.68 0.26
N ARG A 27 -3.83 -9.65 1.06
CA ARG A 27 -4.56 -8.38 1.00
C ARG A 27 -4.37 -7.66 -0.33
N VAL A 28 -3.16 -7.67 -0.89
CA VAL A 28 -2.89 -7.07 -2.19
C VAL A 28 -3.54 -7.87 -3.30
N PHE A 29 -3.53 -9.21 -3.21
CA PHE A 29 -4.25 -10.07 -4.15
C PHE A 29 -5.75 -9.74 -4.19
N GLU A 30 -6.39 -9.54 -3.03
CA GLU A 30 -7.80 -9.13 -2.95
C GLU A 30 -8.07 -7.79 -3.65
N HIS A 31 -7.20 -6.79 -3.47
CA HIS A 31 -7.33 -5.49 -4.13
C HIS A 31 -7.07 -5.55 -5.64
N ARG A 32 -6.10 -6.36 -6.09
CA ARG A 32 -5.79 -6.54 -7.52
C ARG A 32 -6.97 -7.15 -8.29
N ASN A 33 -7.63 -8.11 -7.66
CA ASN A 33 -8.68 -8.92 -8.28
C ASN A 33 -10.10 -8.47 -7.92
N ASP A 34 -10.25 -7.31 -7.26
CA ASP A 34 -11.54 -6.77 -6.81
C ASP A 34 -12.40 -7.77 -6.01
N ILE A 35 -11.75 -8.67 -5.25
CA ILE A 35 -12.42 -9.76 -4.50
C ILE A 35 -13.36 -9.18 -3.44
N LEU A 36 -12.98 -8.05 -2.86
CA LEU A 36 -13.79 -7.34 -1.87
C LEU A 36 -14.29 -6.02 -2.47
N PRO A 37 -15.62 -5.79 -2.50
CA PRO A 37 -16.16 -4.52 -2.94
C PRO A 37 -15.70 -3.40 -2.00
N GLY A 38 -15.24 -2.28 -2.56
CA GLY A 38 -14.71 -1.17 -1.75
C GLY A 38 -14.07 -0.03 -2.56
N PHE A 39 -13.49 0.94 -1.83
CA PHE A 39 -12.88 2.16 -2.39
C PHE A 39 -11.75 1.88 -3.39
N THR A 40 -10.96 0.84 -3.14
CA THR A 40 -9.85 0.43 -4.01
C THR A 40 -10.34 -0.12 -5.35
N ALA A 41 -11.41 -0.92 -5.34
CA ALA A 41 -12.06 -1.43 -6.54
C ALA A 41 -12.67 -0.29 -7.37
N SER A 42 -13.39 0.65 -6.73
CA SER A 42 -14.05 1.75 -7.44
C SER A 42 -13.11 2.81 -8.00
N ARG A 43 -11.88 2.90 -7.48
CA ARG A 43 -10.86 3.86 -7.96
C ARG A 43 -9.70 3.23 -8.72
N GLY A 44 -9.77 1.92 -8.98
CA GLY A 44 -8.77 1.17 -9.75
C GLY A 44 -7.40 1.07 -9.08
N CYS A 45 -7.32 1.17 -7.75
CA CYS A 45 -6.06 1.08 -7.00
C CYS A 45 -5.56 -0.36 -6.92
N LYS A 46 -5.04 -0.87 -8.05
CA LYS A 46 -4.65 -2.28 -8.21
C LYS A 46 -3.14 -2.53 -8.14
N ARG A 47 -2.30 -1.49 -8.05
CA ARG A 47 -0.85 -1.66 -8.02
C ARG A 47 -0.30 -1.49 -6.61
N LEU A 48 0.46 -2.46 -6.11
CA LEU A 48 1.24 -2.25 -4.88
C LEU A 48 2.47 -1.41 -5.21
N VAL A 49 2.58 -0.22 -4.64
CA VAL A 49 3.69 0.70 -4.96
C VAL A 49 4.62 0.96 -3.78
N PHE A 50 4.20 0.62 -2.57
CA PHE A 50 5.01 0.74 -1.36
C PHE A 50 4.51 -0.24 -0.29
N TYR A 51 5.43 -0.76 0.52
CA TYR A 51 5.11 -1.42 1.79
C TYR A 51 6.26 -1.27 2.80
N ARG A 52 5.93 -1.37 4.09
CA ARG A 52 6.90 -1.45 5.18
C ARG A 52 6.37 -2.36 6.28
N ASP A 53 7.22 -3.24 6.78
CA ASP A 53 6.92 -4.12 7.91
C ASP A 53 7.15 -3.42 9.26
N TYR A 54 6.43 -3.92 10.27
CA TYR A 54 6.45 -3.44 11.63
C TYR A 54 6.43 -4.63 12.60
N PRO A 55 7.16 -4.57 13.72
CA PRO A 55 7.21 -5.65 14.69
C PRO A 55 5.88 -5.86 15.42
N THR A 56 5.07 -4.79 15.54
CA THR A 56 3.74 -4.83 16.15
C THR A 56 2.67 -4.23 15.24
N PHE A 57 1.44 -4.69 15.41
CA PHE A 57 0.29 -4.15 14.68
C PHE A 57 -0.04 -2.72 15.12
N GLN A 58 0.22 -2.39 16.39
CA GLN A 58 0.04 -1.06 16.95
C GLN A 58 0.95 -0.04 16.27
N ASP A 59 2.23 -0.37 16.08
CA ASP A 59 3.19 0.52 15.39
C ASP A 59 2.75 0.77 13.94
N ALA A 60 2.28 -0.27 13.25
CA ALA A 60 1.77 -0.17 11.89
C ALA A 60 0.53 0.73 11.81
N ILE A 61 -0.42 0.62 12.74
CA ILE A 61 -1.60 1.51 12.80
C ILE A 61 -1.17 2.96 13.03
N LEU A 62 -0.23 3.20 13.94
CA LEU A 62 0.23 4.56 14.24
C LEU A 62 0.87 5.21 13.01
N ASP A 63 1.70 4.48 12.28
CA ASP A 63 2.33 5.00 11.08
C ASP A 63 1.34 5.16 9.91
N GLU A 64 0.40 4.22 9.75
CA GLU A 64 -0.68 4.34 8.76
C GLU A 64 -1.50 5.62 8.97
N LYS A 65 -1.88 5.92 10.23
CA LYS A 65 -2.60 7.15 10.59
C LYS A 65 -1.79 8.40 10.27
N ARG A 66 -0.47 8.37 10.50
CA ARG A 66 0.44 9.48 10.16
C ARG A 66 0.50 9.66 8.64
N ILE A 67 0.79 8.60 7.90
CA ILE A 67 0.89 8.63 6.43
C ILE A 67 -0.42 9.12 5.82
N LYS A 68 -1.58 8.65 6.29
CA LYS A 68 -2.89 9.12 5.77
C LYS A 68 -3.03 10.64 5.82
N ARG A 69 -2.54 11.29 6.89
CA ARG A 69 -2.59 12.75 7.09
C ARG A 69 -1.52 13.53 6.32
N TRP A 70 -0.54 12.87 5.71
CA TRP A 70 0.52 13.56 4.97
C TRP A 70 -0.01 14.26 3.73
N ARG A 71 0.68 15.36 3.38
CA ARG A 71 0.55 15.99 2.07
C ARG A 71 0.85 14.98 0.97
N ARG A 72 0.17 15.13 -0.17
CA ARG A 72 0.32 14.27 -1.35
C ARG A 72 1.80 14.11 -1.75
N ALA A 73 2.55 15.21 -1.84
CA ALA A 73 3.96 15.22 -2.22
C ALA A 73 4.85 14.34 -1.34
N TRP A 74 4.55 14.24 -0.04
CA TRP A 74 5.34 13.42 0.88
C TRP A 74 5.06 11.92 0.70
N LYS A 75 3.81 11.56 0.37
CA LYS A 75 3.46 10.18 0.01
C LYS A 75 4.15 9.76 -1.29
N ILE A 76 4.19 10.65 -2.28
CA ILE A 76 4.90 10.41 -3.55
C ILE A 76 6.38 10.18 -3.30
N ARG A 77 7.02 11.09 -2.55
CA ARG A 77 8.43 10.95 -2.19
C ARG A 77 8.72 9.64 -1.45
N LEU A 78 7.87 9.26 -0.49
CA LEU A 78 7.99 7.98 0.22
C LEU A 78 7.92 6.78 -0.73
N ILE A 79 7.03 6.81 -1.72
CA ILE A 79 6.91 5.77 -2.74
C ILE A 79 8.17 5.75 -3.60
N GLU A 80 8.63 6.90 -4.09
CA GLU A 80 9.77 7.01 -5.00
C GLU A 80 11.10 6.64 -4.34
N GLU A 81 11.26 6.88 -3.04
CA GLU A 81 12.42 6.43 -2.26
C GLU A 81 12.56 4.89 -2.27
N MET A 82 11.46 4.14 -2.34
CA MET A 82 11.45 2.66 -2.40
C MET A 82 11.32 2.11 -3.83
N ASN A 83 10.53 2.79 -4.66
CA ASN A 83 10.04 2.31 -5.95
C ASN A 83 10.03 3.46 -6.98
N PRO A 84 11.20 3.95 -7.43
CA PRO A 84 11.30 5.08 -8.36
C PRO A 84 10.55 4.85 -9.68
N THR A 85 10.42 3.59 -10.11
CA THR A 85 9.76 3.20 -11.36
C THR A 85 8.26 3.00 -11.21
N TRP A 86 7.70 3.13 -10.00
CA TRP A 86 6.29 2.85 -9.71
C TRP A 86 5.83 1.47 -10.21
N SER A 87 6.73 0.49 -10.17
CA SER A 87 6.47 -0.89 -10.57
C SER A 87 5.49 -1.55 -9.59
N ASP A 88 4.73 -2.55 -10.05
CA ASP A 88 3.91 -3.35 -9.16
C ASP A 88 4.82 -4.24 -8.29
N LEU A 89 4.91 -3.93 -7.00
CA LEU A 89 5.77 -4.64 -6.07
C LEU A 89 5.18 -5.99 -5.65
N TYR A 90 3.93 -6.29 -6.01
CA TYR A 90 3.30 -7.56 -5.66
C TYR A 90 4.12 -8.77 -6.15
N GLU A 91 4.71 -8.68 -7.34
CA GLU A 91 5.52 -9.76 -7.91
C GLU A 91 6.80 -10.03 -7.09
N ARG A 92 7.23 -9.09 -6.24
CA ARG A 92 8.39 -9.26 -5.34
C ARG A 92 8.02 -9.96 -4.03
N LEU A 93 6.72 -10.18 -3.76
CA LEU A 93 6.26 -10.87 -2.55
C LEU A 93 6.33 -12.39 -2.69
N HIS A 94 6.44 -12.92 -3.91
CA HIS A 94 6.50 -14.36 -4.22
C HIS A 94 7.92 -14.81 -4.60
N GLY A 95 8.91 -14.36 -3.81
CA GLY A 95 10.28 -14.86 -3.88
C GLY A 95 10.45 -16.17 -3.14
#